data_AF-A0A969ZRC7-F1
#
_entry.id   AF-A0A969ZRC7-F1
#
_cell.length_a   1.000
_cell.length_b   1.000
_cell.length_c   1.000
_cell.angle_alpha   90.00
_cell.angle_beta   90.00
_cell.angle_gamma   90.00
#
_symmetry.space_group_name_H-M   'P 1'
#
loop_
_entity.id
_entity.type
_entity.pdbx_description
1 polymer ?
#
loop_
_entity_poly.entity_id
_entity_poly.type
_entity_poly.pdbx_seq_one_letter_code
_entity_poly.pdbx_strand_id
1 'polypeptide(L)'
;MIYQEINGIRFKMAEYFDFGFLKKYGRVFKVFDKQDSGNICFGVNDGIRDLFIKFAGGPTVAYKGKQTDAITALKNSIKTYESIKHKSLVKYIKSEEIGNGLAMIFEWANGACMGRSFPSSHERIMSLSIEDKLNIFEQITDFLIDINEQRYSSLRNFKSEWLRALKF
;
A
#
# COMPACT_ATOMS: atom_id res chain seq x y z
N MET A 1 17.13 10.37 -10.69
CA MET A 1 17.00 9.34 -9.64
C MET A 1 18.11 9.57 -8.63
N ILE A 2 17.73 9.67 -7.36
CA ILE A 2 18.63 9.81 -6.23
C ILE A 2 18.31 8.74 -5.18
N TYR A 3 19.22 8.53 -4.22
CA TYR A 3 18.94 7.75 -3.02
C TYR A 3 18.76 8.68 -1.84
N GLN A 4 17.73 8.41 -1.03
CA GLN A 4 17.53 9.02 0.27
C GLN A 4 17.58 7.94 1.35
N GLU A 5 17.75 8.37 2.59
CA GLU A 5 17.74 7.47 3.74
C GLU A 5 16.80 8.00 4.81
N ILE A 6 16.04 7.10 5.43
CA ILE A 6 15.24 7.39 6.62
C ILE A 6 15.41 6.25 7.62
N ASN A 7 15.78 6.57 8.87
CA ASN A 7 16.01 5.59 9.93
C ASN A 7 16.94 4.42 9.52
N GLY A 8 17.96 4.68 8.71
CA GLY A 8 18.91 3.66 8.21
C GLY A 8 18.42 2.88 6.97
N ILE A 9 17.24 3.20 6.44
CA ILE A 9 16.66 2.52 5.28
C ILE A 9 16.86 3.38 4.05
N ARG A 10 17.61 2.85 3.09
CA ARG A 10 17.91 3.52 1.83
C ARG A 10 16.84 3.21 0.77
N PHE A 11 16.34 4.24 0.09
CA PHE A 11 15.29 4.12 -0.93
C PHE A 11 15.50 5.12 -2.06
N LYS A 12 14.85 4.89 -3.21
CA LYS A 12 15.00 5.67 -4.44
C LYS A 12 13.89 6.70 -4.58
N MET A 13 14.27 7.91 -4.98
CA MET A 13 13.36 8.98 -5.40
C MET A 13 13.80 9.55 -6.76
N ALA A 14 12.89 10.19 -7.50
CA ALA A 14 13.26 10.89 -8.72
C ALA A 14 14.12 12.13 -8.38
N GLU A 15 13.69 12.87 -7.35
CA GLU A 15 14.31 14.09 -6.81
C GLU A 15 14.25 14.08 -5.27
N TYR A 16 14.92 15.04 -4.62
CA TYR A 16 14.89 15.15 -3.17
C TYR A 16 13.50 15.51 -2.66
N PHE A 17 13.10 14.89 -1.56
CA PHE A 17 11.84 15.16 -0.89
C PHE A 17 11.98 14.99 0.62
N ASP A 18 11.54 16.00 1.37
CA ASP A 18 11.57 15.98 2.82
C ASP A 18 10.40 15.15 3.39
N PHE A 19 10.74 13.95 3.88
CA PHE A 19 9.81 13.05 4.56
C PHE A 19 9.76 13.28 6.09
N GLY A 20 10.23 14.43 6.59
CA GLY A 20 10.24 14.78 8.01
C GLY A 20 8.87 14.66 8.70
N PHE A 21 7.79 14.81 7.95
CA PHE A 21 6.43 14.62 8.45
C PHE A 21 6.15 13.21 8.98
N LEU A 22 6.90 12.19 8.54
CA LEU A 22 6.72 10.80 9.00
C LEU A 22 6.99 10.64 10.49
N LYS A 23 7.77 11.55 11.10
CA LYS A 23 8.00 11.59 12.56
C LYS A 23 6.69 11.68 13.35
N LYS A 24 5.62 12.26 12.76
CA LYS A 24 4.28 12.29 13.35
C LYS A 24 3.70 10.89 13.59
N TYR A 25 4.07 9.91 12.77
CA TYR A 25 3.54 8.55 12.82
C TYR A 25 4.48 7.57 13.52
N GLY A 26 5.75 7.93 13.73
CA GLY A 26 6.72 7.11 14.44
C GLY A 26 7.98 6.81 13.63
N ARG A 27 8.62 5.67 13.92
CA ARG A 27 9.90 5.26 13.30
C ARG A 27 9.65 4.40 12.07
N VAL A 28 10.23 4.79 10.93
CA VAL A 28 10.15 4.00 9.71
C VAL A 28 10.99 2.73 9.86
N PHE A 29 10.40 1.58 9.54
CA PHE A 29 11.10 0.27 9.51
C PHE A 29 11.09 -0.37 8.12
N LYS A 30 10.28 0.13 7.17
CA LYS A 30 10.22 -0.38 5.79
C LYS A 30 9.81 0.70 4.80
N VAL A 31 10.37 0.67 3.59
CA VAL A 31 10.01 1.58 2.48
C VAL A 31 9.71 0.77 1.23
N PHE A 32 8.65 1.17 0.51
CA PHE A 32 8.26 0.60 -0.78
C PHE A 32 8.28 1.71 -1.86
N ASP A 33 9.37 1.78 -2.61
CA ASP A 33 9.71 2.87 -3.54
C ASP A 33 9.51 2.52 -5.03
N LYS A 34 9.00 1.32 -5.33
CA LYS A 34 8.83 0.78 -6.69
C LYS A 34 7.39 0.84 -7.20
N GLN A 35 6.56 1.74 -6.70
CA GLN A 35 5.16 1.87 -7.16
C GLN A 35 5.06 2.78 -8.39
N ASP A 36 4.30 2.32 -9.37
CA ASP A 36 3.99 3.03 -10.61
C ASP A 36 2.78 3.95 -10.47
N SER A 37 2.06 3.92 -9.35
CA SER A 37 0.90 4.80 -9.12
C SER A 37 1.24 6.21 -8.60
N GLY A 38 2.52 6.56 -8.52
CA GLY A 38 2.97 7.84 -7.95
C GLY A 38 3.02 7.88 -6.44
N ASN A 39 2.68 6.76 -5.78
CA ASN A 39 2.72 6.62 -4.33
C ASN A 39 4.08 6.08 -3.86
N ILE A 40 4.50 6.47 -2.68
CA ILE A 40 5.54 5.78 -1.91
C ILE A 40 4.90 5.27 -0.62
N CYS A 41 5.24 4.05 -0.21
CA CYS A 41 4.64 3.47 1.00
C CYS A 41 5.68 3.19 2.08
N PHE A 42 5.25 3.26 3.33
CA PHE A 42 6.10 3.11 4.51
C PHE A 42 5.48 2.12 5.50
N GLY A 43 6.30 1.27 6.08
CA GLY A 43 6.01 0.62 7.36
C GLY A 43 6.55 1.51 8.48
N VAL A 44 5.68 1.93 9.38
CA VAL A 44 6.02 2.84 10.50
C VAL A 44 5.56 2.24 11.81
N ASN A 45 6.41 2.24 12.83
CA ASN A 45 6.05 1.82 14.17
C ASN A 45 5.83 3.07 15.05
N ASP A 46 4.63 3.21 15.62
CA ASP A 46 4.26 4.35 16.47
C ASP A 46 4.68 4.19 17.95
N GLY A 47 5.43 3.13 18.27
CA GLY A 47 5.80 2.73 19.63
C GLY A 47 4.83 1.73 20.26
N ILE A 48 3.63 1.57 19.69
CA ILE A 48 2.59 0.65 20.19
C ILE A 48 2.25 -0.40 19.12
N ARG A 49 2.12 0.02 17.87
CA ARG A 49 1.70 -0.81 16.74
C ARG A 49 2.42 -0.42 15.45
N ASP A 50 2.40 -1.35 14.51
CA ASP A 50 2.87 -1.12 13.15
C ASP A 50 1.75 -0.57 12.28
N LEU A 51 2.09 0.42 11.47
CA LEU A 51 1.24 1.12 10.52
C LEU A 51 1.78 0.95 9.11
N PHE A 52 0.87 0.87 8.15
CA PHE A 52 1.19 1.03 6.74
C PHE A 52 0.72 2.41 6.27
N ILE A 53 1.63 3.20 5.73
CA ILE A 53 1.35 4.56 5.24
C ILE A 53 1.55 4.59 3.74
N LYS A 54 0.51 4.92 2.98
CA LYS A 54 0.56 5.17 1.54
C LYS A 54 0.55 6.68 1.31
N PHE A 55 1.56 7.22 0.65
CA PHE A 55 1.73 8.66 0.46
C PHE A 55 1.83 9.05 -1.01
N ALA A 56 1.02 10.01 -1.43
CA ALA A 56 1.13 10.71 -2.71
C ALA A 56 1.61 12.14 -2.47
N GLY A 57 2.63 12.61 -3.20
CA GLY A 57 3.17 13.96 -3.04
C GLY A 57 4.69 14.02 -3.23
N GLY A 58 5.37 12.88 -3.14
CA GLY A 58 6.80 12.80 -3.47
C GLY A 58 7.04 12.51 -4.96
N PRO A 59 8.15 13.00 -5.54
CA PRO A 59 8.56 12.66 -6.90
C PRO A 59 9.16 11.24 -6.94
N THR A 60 8.32 10.22 -7.20
CA THR A 60 8.73 8.81 -7.25
C THR A 60 9.35 8.42 -8.60
N VAL A 61 10.27 7.46 -8.62
CA VAL A 61 11.06 7.11 -9.82
C VAL A 61 10.21 6.50 -10.94
N ALA A 62 9.28 5.63 -10.57
CA ALA A 62 8.50 4.83 -11.50
C ALA A 62 7.27 5.57 -12.07
N TYR A 63 6.89 6.71 -11.49
CA TYR A 63 5.76 7.50 -11.95
C TYR A 63 6.19 8.53 -12.99
N LYS A 64 5.47 8.57 -14.11
CA LYS A 64 5.74 9.50 -15.23
C LYS A 64 4.67 10.59 -15.38
N GLY A 65 3.61 10.54 -14.57
CA GLY A 65 2.53 11.54 -14.57
C GLY A 65 2.84 12.74 -13.67
N LYS A 66 1.87 13.65 -13.53
CA LYS A 66 2.00 14.81 -12.64
C LYS A 66 1.74 14.41 -11.20
N GLN A 67 2.52 14.94 -10.27
CA GLN A 67 2.33 14.71 -8.83
C GLN A 67 0.89 14.99 -8.36
N THR A 68 0.26 16.04 -8.90
CA THR A 68 -1.15 16.40 -8.63
C THR A 68 -2.13 15.29 -9.01
N ASP A 69 -1.84 14.54 -10.07
CA ASP A 69 -2.69 13.46 -10.56
C ASP A 69 -2.60 12.27 -9.60
N ALA A 70 -1.40 11.94 -9.10
CA ALA A 70 -1.20 10.92 -8.07
C ALA A 70 -1.91 11.27 -6.76
N ILE A 71 -1.82 12.53 -6.31
CA ILE A 71 -2.54 13.01 -5.12
C ILE A 71 -4.05 12.89 -5.34
N THR A 72 -4.56 13.32 -6.49
CA THR A 72 -5.99 13.25 -6.83
C THR A 72 -6.48 11.81 -6.89
N ALA A 73 -5.70 10.91 -7.50
CA ALA A 73 -6.02 9.49 -7.55
C ALA A 73 -6.09 8.87 -6.14
N LEU A 74 -5.13 9.19 -5.26
CA LEU A 74 -5.14 8.71 -3.89
C LEU A 74 -6.35 9.27 -3.11
N LYS A 75 -6.66 10.57 -3.26
CA LYS A 75 -7.86 11.22 -2.68
C LYS A 75 -9.16 10.54 -3.13
N ASN A 76 -9.29 10.26 -4.43
CA ASN A 76 -10.48 9.60 -4.98
C ASN A 76 -10.67 8.17 -4.46
N SER A 77 -9.61 7.52 -3.98
CA SER A 77 -9.69 6.17 -3.39
C SER A 77 -10.20 6.15 -1.95
N ILE A 78 -10.20 7.29 -1.23
CA ILE A 78 -10.55 7.36 0.20
C ILE A 78 -11.92 6.75 0.48
N LYS A 79 -12.95 7.16 -0.27
CA LYS A 79 -14.32 6.66 -0.08
C LYS A 79 -14.41 5.14 -0.22
N THR A 80 -13.61 4.55 -1.12
CA THR A 80 -13.56 3.10 -1.31
C THR A 80 -12.94 2.39 -0.10
N TYR A 81 -11.87 2.93 0.47
CA TYR A 81 -11.26 2.37 1.68
C TYR A 81 -12.11 2.56 2.94
N GLU A 82 -12.91 3.62 3.01
CA GLU A 82 -13.86 3.85 4.11
C GLU A 82 -15.05 2.90 4.07
N SER A 83 -15.49 2.56 2.86
CA SER A 83 -16.71 1.79 2.64
C SER A 83 -16.49 0.28 2.66
N ILE A 84 -15.36 -0.21 2.11
CA ILE A 84 -15.05 -1.65 2.06
C ILE A 84 -14.44 -2.11 3.38
N LYS A 85 -15.08 -3.08 4.03
CA LYS A 85 -14.56 -3.74 5.23
C LYS A 85 -14.64 -5.25 5.08
N HIS A 86 -13.51 -5.92 5.11
CA HIS A 86 -13.44 -7.38 5.06
C HIS A 86 -12.29 -7.89 5.92
N LYS A 87 -12.43 -9.08 6.51
CA LYS A 87 -11.43 -9.67 7.43
C LYS A 87 -10.05 -9.82 6.78
N SER A 88 -10.04 -10.15 5.49
CA SER A 88 -8.83 -10.37 4.68
C SER A 88 -8.19 -9.07 4.20
N LEU A 89 -8.85 -7.91 4.37
CA LEU A 89 -8.36 -6.61 3.92
C LEU A 89 -7.62 -5.87 5.05
N VAL A 90 -6.54 -5.14 4.72
CA VAL A 90 -5.89 -4.24 5.68
C VAL A 90 -6.87 -3.15 6.11
N LYS A 91 -6.91 -2.90 7.41
CA LYS A 91 -7.88 -1.98 7.97
C LYS A 91 -7.42 -0.54 7.75
N TYR A 92 -8.23 0.24 7.04
CA TYR A 92 -8.06 1.68 6.93
C TYR A 92 -8.30 2.33 8.30
N ILE A 93 -7.41 3.25 8.68
CA ILE A 93 -7.49 4.00 9.94
C ILE A 93 -8.00 5.41 9.66
N LYS A 94 -7.28 6.15 8.80
CA LYS A 94 -7.60 7.54 8.43
C LYS A 94 -6.77 7.98 7.22
N SER A 95 -7.08 9.16 6.70
CA SER A 95 -6.24 9.88 5.75
C SER A 95 -6.10 11.33 6.17
N GLU A 96 -5.02 11.98 5.74
CA GLU A 96 -4.77 13.39 6.02
C GLU A 96 -3.87 14.02 4.95
N GLU A 97 -4.10 15.31 4.69
CA GLU A 97 -3.20 16.12 3.88
C GLU A 97 -1.98 16.51 4.71
N ILE A 98 -0.79 16.18 4.23
CA ILE A 98 0.46 16.41 4.96
C ILE A 98 1.63 16.47 3.98
N GLY A 99 2.67 17.25 4.29
CA GLY A 99 3.90 17.31 3.49
C GLY A 99 3.65 17.64 2.01
N ASN A 100 2.75 18.57 1.70
CA ASN A 100 2.36 18.92 0.32
C ASN A 100 1.79 17.74 -0.50
N GLY A 101 1.17 16.78 0.20
CA GLY A 101 0.59 15.58 -0.38
C GLY A 101 -0.58 15.04 0.43
N LEU A 102 -0.89 13.76 0.23
CA LEU A 102 -1.90 13.02 0.98
C LEU A 102 -1.28 11.74 1.53
N ALA A 103 -1.46 11.49 2.83
CA ALA A 103 -1.16 10.23 3.47
C ALA A 103 -2.45 9.46 3.77
N MET A 104 -2.49 8.17 3.44
CA MET A 104 -3.49 7.22 3.92
C MET A 104 -2.82 6.24 4.88
N ILE A 105 -3.43 6.04 6.03
CA ILE A 105 -2.88 5.24 7.14
C ILE A 105 -3.76 4.02 7.34
N PHE A 106 -3.09 2.86 7.43
CA PHE A 106 -3.69 1.55 7.59
C PHE A 106 -3.02 0.81 8.75
N GLU A 107 -3.71 -0.17 9.32
CA GLU A 107 -3.06 -1.17 10.16
C GLU A 107 -2.05 -1.96 9.31
N TRP A 108 -0.86 -2.21 9.87
CA TRP A 108 0.13 -3.04 9.21
C TRP A 108 -0.33 -4.50 9.13
N ALA A 109 -0.03 -5.14 8.01
CA ALA A 109 -0.19 -6.57 7.83
C ALA A 109 1.15 -7.17 7.40
N ASN A 110 1.53 -8.29 8.01
CA ASN A 110 2.77 -8.99 7.65
C ASN A 110 2.53 -9.92 6.45
N GLY A 111 2.11 -9.30 5.33
CA GLY A 111 1.79 -10.00 4.09
C GLY A 111 2.88 -9.95 3.01
N ALA A 112 2.77 -10.84 2.05
CA ALA A 112 3.53 -11.02 0.85
C ALA A 112 2.68 -10.66 -0.39
N CYS A 113 3.31 -10.01 -1.37
CA CYS A 113 2.67 -9.72 -2.64
C CYS A 113 2.67 -10.96 -3.54
N MET A 114 1.51 -11.33 -4.08
CA MET A 114 1.37 -12.39 -5.10
C MET A 114 1.81 -11.96 -6.51
N GLY A 115 2.00 -10.66 -6.75
CA GLY A 115 2.30 -10.14 -8.07
C GLY A 115 3.68 -10.57 -8.59
N ARG A 116 3.74 -10.99 -9.85
CA ARG A 116 4.98 -11.41 -10.54
C ARG A 116 6.08 -10.34 -10.55
N SER A 117 5.71 -9.07 -10.40
CA SER A 117 6.66 -7.96 -10.29
C SER A 117 7.51 -7.97 -9.00
N PHE A 118 7.25 -8.91 -8.06
CA PHE A 118 8.03 -9.12 -6.83
C PHE A 118 8.54 -10.57 -6.78
N PRO A 119 9.60 -10.93 -7.54
CA PRO A 119 10.02 -12.31 -7.73
C PRO A 119 10.17 -13.10 -6.43
N SER A 120 10.90 -12.57 -5.43
CA SER A 120 11.11 -13.25 -4.15
C SER A 120 9.82 -13.48 -3.35
N SER A 121 8.88 -12.53 -3.42
CA SER A 121 7.57 -12.65 -2.76
C SER A 121 6.68 -13.65 -3.50
N HIS A 122 6.71 -13.61 -4.83
CA HIS A 122 5.98 -14.52 -5.69
C HIS A 122 6.49 -15.96 -5.53
N GLU A 123 7.79 -16.19 -5.54
CA GLU A 123 8.42 -17.48 -5.28
C GLU A 123 8.04 -18.02 -3.91
N ARG A 124 8.07 -17.19 -2.86
CA ARG A 124 7.63 -17.58 -1.52
C ARG A 124 6.20 -18.10 -1.53
N ILE A 125 5.27 -17.35 -2.13
CA ILE A 125 3.86 -17.78 -2.20
C ILE A 125 3.70 -19.04 -3.06
N MET A 126 4.44 -19.14 -4.17
CA MET A 126 4.40 -20.32 -5.04
C MET A 126 5.06 -21.55 -4.40
N SER A 127 5.91 -21.37 -3.38
CA SER A 127 6.49 -22.47 -2.59
C SER A 127 5.62 -22.98 -1.45
N LEU A 128 4.51 -22.30 -1.15
CA LEU A 128 3.57 -22.73 -0.11
C LEU A 128 2.94 -24.09 -0.42
N SER A 129 2.45 -24.76 0.63
CA SER A 129 1.70 -26.00 0.50
C SER A 129 0.43 -25.80 -0.35
N ILE A 130 -0.13 -26.89 -0.88
CA ILE A 130 -1.40 -26.83 -1.59
C ILE A 130 -2.51 -26.32 -0.66
N GLU A 131 -2.50 -26.76 0.60
CA GLU A 131 -3.46 -26.34 1.63
C GLU A 131 -3.41 -24.82 1.86
N ASP A 132 -2.22 -24.25 2.05
CA ASP A 132 -2.07 -22.79 2.21
C ASP A 132 -2.55 -22.03 0.98
N LYS A 133 -2.25 -22.53 -0.22
CA LYS A 133 -2.71 -21.92 -1.48
C LYS A 133 -4.23 -21.96 -1.62
N LEU A 134 -4.86 -23.07 -1.22
CA LEU A 134 -6.32 -23.18 -1.20
C LEU A 134 -6.93 -22.21 -0.18
N ASN A 135 -6.35 -22.08 1.01
CA ASN A 135 -6.80 -21.11 2.01
C ASN A 135 -6.67 -19.65 1.50
N ILE A 136 -5.58 -19.30 0.82
CA ILE A 136 -5.43 -17.99 0.16
C ILE A 136 -6.53 -17.81 -0.89
N PHE A 137 -6.77 -18.82 -1.73
CA PHE A 137 -7.80 -18.77 -2.76
C PHE A 137 -9.22 -18.59 -2.18
N GLU A 138 -9.54 -19.31 -1.11
CA GLU A 138 -10.81 -19.18 -0.38
C GLU A 138 -10.99 -17.77 0.17
N GLN A 139 -9.96 -17.21 0.82
CA GLN A 139 -10.02 -15.85 1.36
C GLN A 139 -10.15 -14.76 0.28
N ILE A 140 -9.53 -14.95 -0.89
CA ILE A 140 -9.72 -14.04 -2.04
C ILE A 140 -11.15 -14.16 -2.56
N THR A 141 -11.67 -15.39 -2.66
CA THR A 141 -13.01 -15.65 -3.19
C THR A 141 -14.08 -15.07 -2.27
N ASP A 142 -13.97 -15.30 -0.96
CA ASP A 142 -14.81 -14.73 0.10
C ASP A 142 -14.84 -13.20 0.01
N PHE A 143 -13.68 -12.58 -0.13
CA PHE A 143 -13.57 -11.14 -0.33
C PHE A 143 -14.27 -10.68 -1.61
N LEU A 144 -14.05 -11.35 -2.75
CA LEU A 144 -14.69 -10.98 -4.01
C LEU A 144 -16.22 -11.10 -3.97
N ILE A 145 -16.75 -12.10 -3.26
CA ILE A 145 -18.19 -12.27 -3.02
C ILE A 145 -18.72 -11.08 -2.22
N ASP A 146 -18.09 -10.77 -1.07
CA ASP A 146 -18.52 -9.69 -0.17
C ASP A 146 -18.55 -8.33 -0.88
N ILE A 147 -17.53 -8.00 -1.67
CA ILE A 147 -17.48 -6.72 -2.41
C ILE A 147 -18.55 -6.66 -3.52
N ASN A 148 -18.84 -7.80 -4.16
CA ASN A 148 -19.88 -7.89 -5.18
C ASN A 148 -21.28 -7.69 -4.56
N GLU A 149 -21.54 -8.29 -3.40
CA GLU A 149 -22.79 -8.12 -2.65
C GLU A 149 -22.98 -6.68 -2.16
N GLN A 150 -21.89 -6.01 -1.76
CA GLN A 150 -21.89 -4.59 -1.39
C GLN A 150 -22.04 -3.65 -2.61
N ARG A 151 -22.23 -4.18 -3.83
CA ARG A 151 -22.48 -3.44 -5.09
C ARG A 151 -21.40 -2.42 -5.46
N TYR A 152 -20.12 -2.71 -5.18
CA TYR A 152 -19.04 -1.87 -5.70
C TYR A 152 -18.84 -2.12 -7.20
N SER A 153 -19.59 -1.37 -8.02
CA SER A 153 -19.52 -1.40 -9.48
C SER A 153 -18.20 -0.85 -10.06
N SER A 154 -17.31 -0.29 -9.23
CA SER A 154 -16.03 0.30 -9.64
C SER A 154 -14.84 -0.67 -9.68
N LEU A 155 -15.08 -1.98 -9.57
CA LEU A 155 -14.07 -3.05 -9.57
C LEU A 155 -13.17 -3.14 -10.83
N ARG A 156 -13.37 -2.31 -11.87
CA ARG A 156 -12.49 -2.32 -13.07
C ARG A 156 -11.02 -1.97 -12.78
N ASN A 157 -10.71 -1.33 -11.65
CA ASN A 157 -9.33 -0.94 -11.26
C ASN A 157 -8.66 -1.89 -10.25
N PHE A 158 -9.19 -3.10 -10.04
CA PHE A 158 -8.74 -4.03 -8.99
C PHE A 158 -7.32 -4.63 -9.15
N LYS A 159 -6.64 -4.37 -10.26
CA LYS A 159 -5.58 -5.27 -10.78
C LYS A 159 -4.21 -5.22 -10.10
N SER A 160 -3.87 -4.27 -9.23
CA SER A 160 -2.50 -4.21 -8.68
C SER A 160 -2.35 -3.61 -7.29
N GLU A 161 -3.19 -2.64 -6.89
CA GLU A 161 -2.99 -1.93 -5.62
C GLU A 161 -3.58 -2.66 -4.41
N TRP A 162 -4.69 -3.37 -4.58
CA TRP A 162 -5.43 -4.01 -3.48
C TRP A 162 -5.02 -5.45 -3.19
N LEU A 163 -4.38 -6.14 -4.14
CA LEU A 163 -3.75 -7.45 -3.88
C LEU A 163 -2.59 -7.36 -2.86
N ARG A 164 -2.10 -6.15 -2.57
CA ARG A 164 -1.13 -5.87 -1.51
C ARG A 164 -1.77 -5.47 -0.19
N ALA A 165 -3.07 -5.15 -0.22
CA ALA A 165 -3.91 -4.87 0.92
C ALA A 165 -4.59 -6.15 1.45
N LEU A 166 -4.34 -7.32 0.84
CA LEU A 166 -4.78 -8.58 1.40
C LEU A 166 -3.70 -9.16 2.32
N LYS A 167 -4.13 -9.66 3.48
CA LYS A 167 -3.27 -10.22 4.52
C LYS A 167 -2.86 -11.66 4.18
N PHE A 168 -1.99 -11.86 3.20
CA PHE A 168 -1.44 -13.19 2.86
C PHE A 168 0.04 -13.25 3.14
#